data_AF-A0A0V1LPX4-F1
#
_entry.id   AF-A0A0V1LPX4-F1
#
_cell.length_a   1.000
_cell.length_b   1.000
_cell.length_c   1.000
_cell.angle_alpha   90.00
_cell.angle_beta   90.00
_cell.angle_gamma   90.00
#
_symmetry.space_group_name_H-M   'P 1'
#
loop_
_entity.id
_entity.type
_entity.pdbx_description
1 polymer ?
#
loop_
_entity_poly.entity_id
_entity_poly.type
_entity_poly.pdbx_seq_one_letter_code
_entity_poly.pdbx_strand_id
1 'polypeptide(L)'
;MPPIDATFKEAASGSSCVLREPVQYFRQYFQPTLLNHIVEQSHVYAAQCNSNFQITQSELETFLGALLKMGLVPKLGYSMYWSTELQCDAIADAMSRNRFREELRYLHFNDNSEAVCSTEKALAMIDCLKYDL
;
A
#
# COMPACT_ATOMS: atom_id res chain seq x y z
N MET A 1 -2.80 -55.90 11.81
CA MET A 1 -2.62 -54.61 11.13
C MET A 1 -1.27 -54.06 11.57
N PRO A 2 -0.28 -53.89 10.69
CA PRO A 2 1.02 -53.35 11.08
C PRO A 2 0.90 -51.83 11.38
N PRO A 3 1.77 -51.26 12.22
CA PRO A 3 1.78 -49.82 12.49
C PRO A 3 2.11 -49.04 11.20
N ILE A 4 1.41 -47.93 10.97
CA ILE A 4 1.76 -46.98 9.92
C ILE A 4 3.07 -46.31 10.34
N ASP A 5 4.15 -46.66 9.66
CA ASP A 5 5.43 -45.96 9.76
C ASP A 5 5.24 -44.55 9.19
N ALA A 6 5.12 -43.57 10.08
CA ALA A 6 4.98 -42.15 9.75
C ALA A 6 6.34 -41.44 9.66
N THR A 7 7.40 -42.15 9.27
CA THR A 7 8.70 -41.53 9.02
C THR A 7 8.63 -40.72 7.73
N PHE A 8 8.50 -39.40 7.85
CA PHE A 8 8.60 -38.47 6.72
C PHE A 8 10.00 -38.58 6.11
N LYS A 9 10.10 -39.26 4.95
CA LYS A 9 11.31 -39.24 4.12
C LYS A 9 11.38 -37.89 3.41
N GLU A 10 12.13 -36.98 4.00
CA GLU A 10 12.58 -35.79 3.29
C GLU A 10 13.61 -36.19 2.23
N ALA A 11 13.12 -36.48 1.04
CA ALA A 11 13.94 -36.64 -0.16
C ALA A 11 13.57 -35.52 -1.14
N ALA A 12 14.07 -34.32 -0.86
CA ALA A 12 14.15 -33.26 -1.86
C ALA A 12 15.62 -32.83 -2.02
N SER A 13 16.24 -33.39 -3.05
CA SER A 13 17.52 -33.00 -3.59
C SER A 13 17.53 -31.50 -3.94
N GLY A 14 18.27 -30.71 -3.17
CA GLY A 14 19.23 -29.74 -3.72
C GLY A 14 18.71 -28.59 -4.59
N SER A 15 17.46 -28.17 -4.48
CA SER A 15 17.11 -26.79 -4.86
C SER A 15 17.29 -25.93 -3.62
N SER A 16 18.42 -25.23 -3.53
CA SER A 16 18.53 -24.10 -2.61
C SER A 16 17.50 -23.08 -3.07
N CYS A 17 16.27 -23.16 -2.54
CA CYS A 17 15.29 -22.12 -2.78
C CYS A 17 15.80 -20.90 -2.03
N VAL A 18 16.40 -19.96 -2.76
CA VAL A 18 16.78 -18.68 -2.17
C VAL A 18 15.46 -17.95 -1.93
N LEU A 19 14.93 -18.07 -0.71
CA LEU A 19 13.78 -17.31 -0.27
C LEU A 19 14.17 -15.83 -0.33
N ARG A 20 13.48 -15.09 -1.19
CA ARG A 20 13.64 -13.65 -1.31
C ARG A 20 13.04 -12.95 -0.10
N GLU A 21 13.62 -11.81 0.27
CA GLU A 21 13.02 -10.93 1.27
C GLU A 21 11.64 -10.46 0.79
N PRO A 22 10.62 -10.33 1.67
CA PRO A 22 9.27 -9.91 1.27
C PRO A 22 9.24 -8.64 0.39
N VAL A 23 10.10 -7.67 0.68
CA VAL A 23 10.23 -6.42 -0.10
C VAL A 23 10.65 -6.67 -1.56
N GLN A 24 11.40 -7.73 -1.83
CA GLN A 24 11.84 -8.08 -3.19
C GLN A 24 10.69 -8.62 -4.05
N TYR A 25 9.66 -9.21 -3.43
CA TYR A 25 8.43 -9.56 -4.15
C TYR A 25 7.60 -8.32 -4.44
N PHE A 26 7.46 -7.42 -3.47
CA PHE A 26 6.75 -6.15 -3.66
C PHE A 26 7.31 -5.35 -4.84
N ARG A 27 8.64 -5.21 -4.92
CA ARG A 27 9.33 -4.47 -6.00
C ARG A 27 9.22 -5.10 -7.39
N GLN A 28 8.75 -6.35 -7.51
CA GLN A 28 8.47 -6.94 -8.83
C GLN A 28 7.21 -6.33 -9.46
N TYR A 29 6.24 -5.94 -8.63
CA TYR A 29 4.99 -5.33 -9.08
C TYR A 29 5.07 -3.79 -9.04
N PHE A 30 5.63 -3.25 -7.97
CA PHE A 30 5.83 -1.81 -7.79
C PHE A 30 7.22 -1.39 -8.23
N GLN A 31 7.43 -1.42 -9.55
CA GLN A 31 8.70 -1.02 -10.14
C GLN A 31 8.94 0.49 -9.97
N PRO A 32 10.20 0.97 -9.94
CA PRO A 32 10.51 2.39 -9.81
C PRO A 32 9.86 3.26 -10.89
N THR A 33 9.74 2.75 -12.12
CA THR A 33 9.06 3.43 -13.23
C THR A 33 7.58 3.66 -12.93
N LEU A 34 6.88 2.66 -12.38
CA LEU A 34 5.49 2.77 -11.97
C LEU A 34 5.33 3.76 -10.80
N LEU A 35 6.20 3.66 -9.79
CA LEU A 35 6.14 4.55 -8.63
C LEU A 35 6.39 6.01 -9.02
N ASN A 36 7.36 6.28 -9.89
CA ASN A 36 7.61 7.62 -10.41
C ASN A 36 6.42 8.14 -11.21
N HIS A 37 5.79 7.31 -12.02
CA HIS A 37 4.59 7.68 -12.74
C HIS A 37 3.46 8.10 -11.77
N ILE A 38 3.21 7.31 -10.72
CA ILE A 38 2.20 7.65 -9.69
C ILE A 38 2.55 8.97 -8.99
N VAL A 39 3.82 9.19 -8.65
CA VAL A 39 4.29 10.45 -8.06
C VAL A 39 3.98 11.63 -8.97
N GLU A 40 4.37 11.55 -10.24
CA GLU A 40 4.14 12.59 -11.25
C GLU A 40 2.63 12.89 -11.40
N GLN A 41 1.80 11.85 -11.55
CA GLN A 41 0.35 12.03 -11.69
C GLN A 41 -0.30 12.62 -10.43
N SER A 42 0.20 12.26 -9.24
CA SER A 42 -0.27 12.83 -7.98
C SER A 42 0.05 14.32 -7.87
N HIS A 43 1.23 14.75 -8.35
CA HIS A 43 1.61 16.17 -8.38
C HIS A 43 0.77 16.97 -9.39
N VAL A 44 0.51 16.40 -10.58
CA VAL A 44 -0.37 17.01 -11.60
C VAL A 44 -1.77 17.22 -11.01
N TYR A 45 -2.34 16.19 -10.38
CA TYR A 45 -3.65 16.28 -9.75
C TYR A 45 -3.70 17.29 -8.59
N ALA A 46 -2.65 17.36 -7.77
CA ALA A 46 -2.53 18.37 -6.73
C ALA A 46 -2.54 19.79 -7.31
N ALA A 47 -1.80 20.04 -8.38
CA ALA A 47 -1.77 21.33 -9.06
C ALA A 47 -3.14 21.70 -9.65
N GLN A 48 -3.85 20.74 -10.27
CA GLN A 48 -5.23 20.91 -10.74
C GLN A 48 -6.20 21.28 -9.61
N CYS A 49 -5.94 20.78 -8.40
CA CYS A 49 -6.71 21.11 -7.18
C CYS A 49 -6.25 22.41 -6.49
N ASN A 50 -5.35 23.20 -7.10
CA ASN A 50 -4.71 24.38 -6.49
C ASN A 50 -4.00 24.06 -5.17
N SER A 51 -3.40 22.88 -5.07
CA SER A 51 -2.59 22.44 -3.93
C SER A 51 -1.11 22.39 -4.30
N ASN A 52 -0.25 22.68 -3.33
CA ASN A 52 1.20 22.49 -3.41
C ASN A 52 1.64 21.14 -2.83
N PHE A 53 0.74 20.16 -2.76
CA PHE A 53 1.08 18.82 -2.28
C PHE A 53 2.23 18.23 -3.10
N GLN A 54 3.17 17.62 -2.39
CA GLN A 54 4.32 16.93 -2.94
C GLN A 54 4.46 15.59 -2.23
N ILE A 55 4.95 14.60 -2.95
CA ILE A 55 5.24 13.25 -2.47
C ILE A 55 6.48 12.73 -3.19
N THR A 56 7.36 12.06 -2.47
CA THR A 56 8.53 11.37 -3.01
C THR A 56 8.23 9.89 -3.22
N GLN A 57 9.05 9.20 -4.01
CA GLN A 57 8.94 7.75 -4.18
C GLN A 57 9.02 7.00 -2.83
N SER A 58 9.89 7.44 -1.92
CA SER A 58 10.06 6.83 -0.59
C SER A 58 8.82 7.00 0.29
N GLU A 59 8.18 8.17 0.25
CA GLU A 59 6.92 8.41 0.96
C GLU A 59 5.80 7.57 0.37
N LEU A 60 5.71 7.46 -0.96
CA LEU A 60 4.75 6.60 -1.64
C LEU A 60 4.94 5.12 -1.26
N GLU A 61 6.17 4.62 -1.23
CA GLU A 61 6.46 3.26 -0.77
C GLU A 61 6.04 3.06 0.70
N THR A 62 6.27 4.06 1.56
CA THR A 62 5.85 4.03 2.96
C THR A 62 4.34 3.95 3.09
N PHE A 63 3.61 4.75 2.31
CA PHE A 63 2.15 4.74 2.27
C PHE A 63 1.58 3.43 1.75
N LEU A 64 2.15 2.87 0.67
CA LEU A 64 1.76 1.55 0.18
C LEU A 64 2.04 0.45 1.21
N GLY A 65 3.17 0.54 1.94
CA GLY A 65 3.47 -0.33 3.06
C GLY A 65 2.45 -0.21 4.20
N ALA A 66 2.02 1.01 4.52
CA ALA A 66 0.96 1.24 5.50
C ALA A 66 -0.36 0.61 5.05
N LEU A 67 -0.79 0.80 3.80
CA LEU A 67 -1.99 0.17 3.24
C LEU A 67 -1.93 -1.36 3.32
N LEU A 68 -0.80 -1.97 2.96
CA LEU A 68 -0.60 -3.41 3.09
C LEU A 68 -0.73 -3.87 4.55
N LYS A 69 -0.14 -3.13 5.49
CA LYS A 69 -0.24 -3.46 6.93
C LYS A 69 -1.67 -3.30 7.45
N MET A 70 -2.41 -2.29 7.00
CA MET A 70 -3.82 -2.10 7.34
C MET A 70 -4.69 -3.25 6.84
N GLY A 71 -4.42 -3.77 5.64
CA GLY A 71 -5.11 -4.96 5.11
C GLY A 71 -4.83 -6.23 5.91
N LEU A 72 -3.65 -6.36 6.53
CA LEU A 72 -3.31 -7.50 7.41
C LEU A 72 -3.93 -7.38 8.80
N VAL A 73 -4.08 -6.16 9.32
CA VAL A 73 -4.61 -5.88 10.66
C VAL A 73 -5.69 -4.81 10.55
N PRO A 74 -6.89 -5.17 10.04
CA PRO A 74 -7.96 -4.20 9.79
C PRO A 74 -8.49 -3.58 11.09
N LYS A 75 -8.92 -2.33 11.00
CA LYS A 75 -9.59 -1.57 12.07
C LYS A 75 -10.79 -0.84 11.46
N LEU A 76 -11.84 -0.64 12.26
CA LEU A 76 -13.10 0.02 11.87
C LEU A 76 -12.94 1.44 11.31
N GLY A 77 -11.78 2.06 11.52
CA GLY A 77 -11.45 3.33 10.92
C GLY A 77 -9.95 3.55 10.86
N TYR A 78 -9.45 4.09 9.74
CA TYR A 78 -8.01 4.29 9.54
C TYR A 78 -7.39 5.22 10.60
N SER A 79 -8.17 6.13 11.21
CA SER A 79 -7.67 7.02 12.27
C SER A 79 -7.23 6.25 13.53
N MET A 80 -7.74 5.02 13.73
CA MET A 80 -7.42 4.17 14.87
C MET A 80 -5.99 3.63 14.83
N TYR A 81 -5.34 3.57 13.66
CA TYR A 81 -3.92 3.18 13.58
C TYR A 81 -2.97 4.17 14.25
N TRP A 82 -3.45 5.39 14.55
CA TRP A 82 -2.73 6.44 15.27
C TRP A 82 -3.45 6.85 16.57
N SER A 83 -4.42 6.07 17.07
CA SER A 83 -5.05 6.36 18.36
C SER A 83 -4.21 5.82 19.50
N THR A 84 -4.33 6.39 20.70
CA THR A 84 -3.55 5.99 21.88
C THR A 84 -3.79 4.56 22.34
N GLU A 85 -4.99 4.03 22.10
CA GLU A 85 -5.41 2.71 22.59
C GLU A 85 -5.19 1.58 21.57
N LEU A 86 -5.25 1.92 20.28
CA LEU A 86 -5.29 0.95 19.19
C LEU A 86 -4.22 1.23 18.12
N GLN A 87 -3.18 1.98 18.49
CA GLN A 87 -2.05 2.29 17.63
C GLN A 87 -1.47 1.03 16.98
N CYS A 88 -1.01 1.18 15.75
CA CYS A 88 -0.09 0.22 15.16
C CYS A 88 1.26 0.90 15.00
N ASP A 89 2.21 0.57 15.87
CA ASP A 89 3.54 1.21 15.93
C ASP A 89 4.23 1.21 14.57
N ALA A 90 4.16 0.09 13.84
CA ALA A 90 4.73 -0.02 12.49
C ALA A 90 4.18 1.02 11.48
N ILE A 91 2.93 1.46 11.63
CA ILE A 91 2.33 2.50 10.77
C ILE A 91 2.60 3.88 11.34
N ALA A 92 2.40 4.03 12.65
CA ALA A 92 2.48 5.31 13.33
C ALA A 92 3.91 5.88 13.40
N ASP A 93 4.90 5.00 13.50
CA ASP A 93 6.32 5.37 13.47
C ASP A 93 6.80 5.67 12.04
N ALA A 94 6.18 5.03 11.03
CA ALA A 94 6.57 5.18 9.64
C ALA A 94 6.02 6.47 9.00
N MET A 95 4.79 6.87 9.32
CA MET A 95 4.21 8.12 8.82
C MET A 95 3.13 8.69 9.75
N SER A 96 2.92 10.01 9.71
CA SER A 96 1.86 10.64 10.50
C SER A 96 0.46 10.44 9.89
N ARG A 97 -0.57 10.45 10.74
CA ARG A 97 -1.98 10.38 10.30
C ARG A 97 -2.35 11.47 9.30
N ASN A 98 -1.85 12.69 9.51
CA ASN A 98 -2.12 13.82 8.63
C ASN A 98 -1.48 13.60 7.27
N ARG A 99 -0.24 13.11 7.26
CA ARG A 99 0.46 12.80 6.02
C ARG A 99 -0.24 11.69 5.24
N PHE A 100 -0.62 10.60 5.91
CA PHE A 100 -1.41 9.52 5.28
C PHE A 100 -2.69 10.05 4.65
N ARG A 101 -3.41 10.96 5.33
CA ARG A 101 -4.64 11.58 4.80
C ARG A 101 -4.37 12.47 3.59
N GLU A 102 -3.27 13.21 3.56
CA GLU A 102 -2.88 14.03 2.40
C GLU A 102 -2.55 13.16 1.19
N GLU A 103 -1.74 12.12 1.40
CA GLU A 103 -1.39 11.17 0.34
C GLU A 103 -2.64 10.46 -0.18
N LEU A 104 -3.53 9.98 0.69
CA LEU A 104 -4.82 9.40 0.29
C LEU A 104 -5.68 10.36 -0.54
N ARG A 105 -5.61 11.67 -0.28
CA ARG A 105 -6.40 12.69 -0.98
C ARG A 105 -5.87 12.99 -2.39
N TYR A 106 -4.55 13.01 -2.56
CA TYR A 106 -3.92 13.47 -3.80
C TYR A 106 -3.28 12.36 -4.63
N LEU A 107 -3.23 11.13 -4.11
CA LEU A 107 -2.73 9.98 -4.86
C LEU A 107 -3.51 9.80 -6.16
N HIS A 108 -2.80 9.75 -7.27
CA HIS A 108 -3.39 9.67 -8.57
C HIS A 108 -2.55 8.84 -9.54
N PHE A 109 -3.21 8.18 -10.50
CA PHE A 109 -2.59 7.18 -11.39
C PHE A 109 -2.62 7.56 -12.87
N ASN A 110 -3.35 8.61 -13.28
CA ASN A 110 -3.48 9.01 -14.68
C ASN A 110 -3.78 10.51 -14.79
N ASP A 111 -3.48 11.17 -15.91
CA ASP A 111 -3.85 12.59 -16.06
C ASP A 111 -5.37 12.73 -16.28
N ASN A 112 -6.02 13.57 -15.47
CA ASN A 112 -7.44 13.89 -15.63
C ASN A 112 -7.73 14.90 -16.75
N SER A 113 -6.74 15.45 -17.44
CA SER A 113 -6.98 16.22 -18.67
C SER A 113 -7.53 15.36 -19.82
N GLU A 114 -7.24 14.05 -19.79
CA GLU A 114 -7.72 13.03 -20.73
C GLU A 114 -8.92 12.22 -20.17
N ALA A 115 -9.27 12.43 -18.89
CA ALA A 115 -10.42 11.80 -18.27
C ALA A 115 -11.56 12.80 -18.16
N VAL A 116 -12.70 12.51 -18.77
CA VAL A 116 -13.96 13.25 -18.55
C VAL A 116 -14.11 13.48 -17.06
N CYS A 117 -14.24 14.76 -16.66
CA CYS A 117 -14.41 15.22 -15.30
C CYS A 117 -15.49 14.41 -14.59
N SER A 118 -15.08 13.34 -13.92
CA SER A 118 -15.92 12.58 -13.02
C SER A 118 -15.15 12.52 -11.71
N THR A 119 -15.54 13.40 -10.80
CA THR A 119 -15.25 13.37 -9.35
C THR A 119 -15.44 11.99 -8.73
N GLU A 120 -16.10 11.07 -9.44
CA GLU A 120 -16.38 9.68 -9.11
C GLU A 120 -15.15 8.77 -8.98
N LYS A 121 -14.02 9.00 -9.69
CA LYS A 121 -12.91 8.01 -9.68
C LYS A 121 -12.07 8.02 -8.40
N ALA A 122 -11.73 9.19 -7.87
CA ALA A 122 -11.08 9.30 -6.57
C ALA A 122 -12.02 8.87 -5.44
N LEU A 123 -13.32 9.18 -5.57
CA LEU A 123 -14.37 8.70 -4.68
C LEU A 123 -14.52 7.17 -4.75
N ALA A 124 -14.41 6.53 -5.91
CA ALA A 124 -14.53 5.07 -6.04
C ALA A 124 -13.37 4.32 -5.36
N MET A 125 -12.15 4.84 -5.43
CA MET A 125 -11.00 4.24 -4.74
C MET A 125 -11.06 4.49 -3.22
N ILE A 126 -11.58 5.64 -2.80
CA ILE A 126 -11.86 5.96 -1.39
C ILE A 126 -13.07 5.18 -0.87
N ASP A 127 -14.10 4.94 -1.69
CA ASP A 127 -15.31 4.17 -1.33
C ASP A 127 -14.98 2.68 -1.26
N CYS A 128 -14.11 2.14 -2.13
CA CYS A 128 -13.53 0.81 -1.94
C CYS A 128 -12.78 0.67 -0.60
N LEU A 129 -12.17 1.75 -0.09
CA LEU A 129 -11.50 1.74 1.23
C LEU A 129 -12.43 2.11 2.39
N LYS A 130 -13.65 2.59 2.13
CA LYS A 130 -14.65 2.95 3.14
C LYS A 130 -15.76 1.92 3.30
N TYR A 131 -15.99 1.07 2.31
CA TYR A 131 -17.08 0.08 2.33
C TYR A 131 -16.62 -1.37 2.54
N ASP A 132 -15.31 -1.66 2.49
CA ASP A 132 -14.73 -2.98 2.80
C ASP A 132 -13.77 -2.96 4.03
N LEU A 133 -13.82 -1.93 4.88
CA LEU A 133 -13.11 -1.84 6.18
C LEU A 133 -14.02 -1.33 7.31
#